data_AF-A0A7C6ACF5-F1
#
_entry.id   AF-A0A7C6ACF5-F1
#
_cell.length_a   1.000
_cell.length_b   1.000
_cell.length_c   1.000
_cell.angle_alpha   90.00
_cell.angle_beta   90.00
_cell.angle_gamma   90.00
#
_symmetry.space_group_name_H-M   'P 1'
#
loop_
_entity.id
_entity.type
_entity.pdbx_description
1 polymer ?
#
loop_
_entity_poly.entity_id
_entity_poly.type
_entity_poly.pdbx_seq_one_letter_code
_entity_poly.pdbx_strand_id
1 'polypeptide(L)'
;MKKYFQRLYKKVKEYCVAYPAVLSGFFIYSYLLYCVIHYFYKVRSLSISFYDIIDSFDALPFMWLLSVALVKIIDIRTKLYQSEEQRLKAEREAELIQVQLQTLQEVSRGLQHHINNPLAVVKLAIEPARREARDNGKLQKQLDIVEESVNKISSALEEFTKAREYVVKSMGPIVGDIPQTSGGENNGVD
;
A
#
# COMPACT_ATOMS: atom_id res chain seq x y z
N MET A 1 -39.93 -12.95 -5.03
CA MET A 1 -39.64 -12.30 -6.33
C MET A 1 -38.66 -11.12 -6.26
N LYS A 2 -38.83 -10.12 -5.38
CA LYS A 2 -37.92 -8.94 -5.29
C LYS A 2 -36.42 -9.26 -5.13
N LYS A 3 -36.06 -10.26 -4.30
CA LYS A 3 -34.65 -10.66 -4.07
C LYS A 3 -33.98 -11.28 -5.31
N TYR A 4 -34.73 -11.96 -6.17
CA TYR A 4 -34.21 -12.52 -7.42
C TYR A 4 -33.97 -11.42 -8.45
N PHE A 5 -34.88 -10.44 -8.54
CA PHE A 5 -34.74 -9.29 -9.42
C PHE A 5 -33.52 -8.42 -9.05
N GLN A 6 -33.25 -8.23 -7.77
CA GLN A 6 -32.06 -7.50 -7.31
C GLN A 6 -30.74 -8.23 -7.64
N ARG A 7 -30.69 -9.56 -7.52
CA ARG A 7 -29.50 -10.33 -7.92
C ARG A 7 -29.27 -10.30 -9.43
N LEU A 8 -30.35 -10.39 -10.21
CA LEU A 8 -30.28 -10.30 -11.67
C LEU A 8 -29.81 -8.91 -12.10
N TYR A 9 -30.40 -7.86 -11.51
CA TYR A 9 -30.02 -6.47 -11.77
C TYR A 9 -28.57 -6.19 -11.40
N LYS A 10 -28.07 -6.73 -10.29
CA LYS A 10 -26.66 -6.55 -9.89
C LYS A 10 -25.70 -7.22 -10.88
N LYS A 11 -25.99 -8.44 -11.33
CA LYS A 11 -25.21 -9.13 -12.37
C LYS A 11 -25.24 -8.40 -13.70
N VAL A 12 -26.41 -7.93 -14.14
CA VAL A 12 -26.56 -7.17 -15.38
C VAL A 12 -25.80 -5.85 -15.27
N LYS A 13 -25.89 -5.15 -14.13
CA LYS A 13 -25.14 -3.91 -13.87
C LYS A 13 -23.63 -4.15 -13.88
N GLU A 14 -23.14 -5.21 -13.22
CA GLU A 14 -21.73 -5.61 -13.27
C GLU A 14 -21.28 -5.95 -14.69
N TYR A 15 -22.13 -6.62 -15.48
CA TYR A 15 -21.84 -6.94 -16.88
C TYR A 15 -21.82 -5.71 -17.79
N CYS A 16 -22.77 -4.77 -17.61
CA CYS A 16 -22.82 -3.50 -18.34
C CYS A 16 -21.64 -2.59 -18.00
N VAL A 17 -21.15 -2.64 -16.75
CA VAL A 17 -19.97 -1.91 -16.31
C VAL A 17 -18.69 -2.58 -16.83
N ALA A 18 -18.65 -3.91 -16.90
CA ALA A 18 -17.51 -4.66 -17.44
C ALA A 18 -17.36 -4.54 -18.97
N TYR A 19 -18.48 -4.43 -19.70
CA TYR A 19 -18.49 -4.40 -21.17
C TYR A 19 -19.34 -3.25 -21.73
N PRO A 20 -18.95 -1.98 -21.52
CA PRO A 20 -19.70 -0.83 -22.02
C PRO A 20 -19.75 -0.77 -23.55
N ALA A 21 -18.73 -1.31 -24.23
CA ALA A 21 -18.72 -1.45 -25.67
C ALA A 21 -19.86 -2.37 -26.17
N VAL A 22 -20.15 -3.47 -25.45
CA VAL A 22 -21.24 -4.39 -25.81
C VAL A 22 -22.60 -3.71 -25.62
N LEU A 23 -22.76 -2.92 -24.54
CA LEU A 23 -23.97 -2.13 -24.30
C LEU A 23 -24.19 -1.11 -25.42
N SER A 24 -23.14 -0.35 -25.78
CA SER A 24 -23.21 0.63 -26.86
C SER A 24 -23.56 -0.01 -28.20
N GLY A 25 -22.98 -1.17 -28.50
CA GLY A 25 -23.29 -1.96 -29.68
C GLY A 25 -24.77 -2.36 -29.71
N PHE A 26 -25.33 -2.81 -28.57
CA PHE A 26 -26.74 -3.17 -28.49
C PHE A 26 -27.68 -1.99 -28.83
N PHE A 27 -27.38 -0.79 -28.36
CA PHE A 27 -28.15 0.42 -28.71
C PHE A 27 -28.01 0.80 -30.18
N ILE A 28 -26.79 0.74 -30.74
CA ILE A 28 -26.53 1.05 -32.15
C ILE A 28 -27.26 0.05 -33.05
N TYR A 29 -27.16 -1.26 -32.78
CA TYR A 29 -27.81 -2.29 -33.59
C TYR A 29 -29.34 -2.24 -33.48
N SER A 30 -29.89 -1.98 -32.29
CA SER A 30 -31.34 -1.83 -32.10
C SER A 30 -31.89 -0.63 -32.87
N TYR A 31 -31.15 0.49 -32.87
CA TYR A 31 -31.52 1.67 -33.63
C TYR A 31 -31.41 1.45 -35.14
N LEU A 32 -30.33 0.80 -35.61
CA LEU A 32 -30.16 0.45 -37.02
C LEU A 32 -31.31 -0.46 -37.50
N LEU A 33 -31.70 -1.44 -36.68
CA LEU A 33 -32.83 -2.32 -36.96
C LEU A 33 -34.16 -1.53 -37.04
N TYR A 34 -34.36 -0.56 -36.15
CA TYR A 34 -35.50 0.35 -36.21
C TYR A 34 -35.52 1.18 -37.50
N CYS A 35 -34.38 1.76 -37.90
CA CYS A 35 -34.26 2.51 -39.15
C CYS A 35 -34.54 1.63 -40.38
N VAL A 36 -34.03 0.39 -40.39
CA VAL A 36 -34.30 -0.57 -41.47
C VAL A 36 -35.79 -0.89 -41.55
N ILE A 37 -36.46 -1.16 -40.42
CA ILE A 37 -37.90 -1.41 -40.40
C ILE A 37 -38.69 -0.19 -40.89
N HIS A 38 -38.37 1.00 -40.38
CA HIS A 38 -39.03 2.25 -40.77
C HIS A 38 -38.86 2.54 -42.27
N TYR A 39 -37.65 2.30 -42.79
CA TYR A 39 -37.37 2.41 -44.22
C TYR A 39 -38.20 1.40 -45.05
N PHE A 40 -38.28 0.13 -44.63
CA PHE A 40 -39.12 -0.86 -45.31
C PHE A 40 -40.61 -0.49 -45.31
N TYR A 41 -41.12 0.10 -44.23
CA TYR A 41 -42.48 0.64 -44.19
C TYR A 41 -42.67 1.81 -45.18
N LYS A 42 -41.71 2.73 -45.25
CA LYS A 42 -41.77 3.91 -46.13
C LYS A 42 -41.61 3.56 -47.61
N VAL A 43 -40.75 2.58 -47.94
CA VAL A 43 -40.59 2.02 -49.29
C VAL A 43 -41.88 1.43 -49.82
N ARG A 44 -42.63 0.72 -48.96
CA ARG A 44 -43.91 0.14 -49.30
C ARG A 44 -44.99 1.20 -49.60
N SER A 45 -44.82 2.44 -49.11
CA SER A 45 -45.75 3.56 -49.32
C SER A 45 -45.49 4.44 -50.56
N LEU A 46 -44.65 3.99 -51.51
CA LEU A 46 -44.54 4.52 -52.89
C LEU A 46 -44.06 5.98 -53.08
N SER A 47 -43.62 6.67 -52.03
CA SER A 47 -42.92 7.97 -52.13
C SER A 47 -41.58 7.91 -51.41
N ILE A 48 -40.48 7.77 -52.16
CA ILE A 48 -39.13 7.86 -51.60
C ILE A 48 -38.35 8.93 -52.36
N SER A 49 -37.93 9.96 -51.64
CA SER A 49 -36.86 10.86 -52.09
C SER A 49 -35.55 10.44 -51.43
N PHE A 50 -34.42 10.55 -52.14
CA PHE A 50 -33.08 10.23 -51.60
C PHE A 50 -32.74 11.04 -50.33
N TYR A 51 -33.37 12.20 -50.16
CA TYR A 51 -33.24 13.04 -48.96
C TYR A 51 -33.78 12.36 -47.68
N ASP A 52 -34.85 11.55 -47.78
CA ASP A 52 -35.42 10.84 -46.63
C ASP A 52 -34.47 9.77 -46.06
N ILE A 53 -33.58 9.25 -46.91
CA ILE A 53 -32.58 8.24 -46.53
C ILE A 53 -31.47 8.90 -45.72
N ILE A 54 -30.99 10.07 -46.14
CA ILE A 54 -29.93 10.79 -45.42
C ILE A 54 -30.44 11.30 -44.07
N ASP A 55 -31.68 11.81 -44.02
CA ASP A 55 -32.32 12.31 -42.79
C ASP A 55 -32.51 11.19 -41.74
N SER A 56 -32.79 9.97 -42.19
CA SER A 56 -32.91 8.80 -41.30
C SER A 56 -31.58 8.29 -40.73
N PHE A 57 -30.44 8.70 -41.30
CA PHE A 57 -29.10 8.22 -40.92
C PHE A 57 -28.27 9.25 -40.16
N ASP A 58 -28.75 10.51 -40.00
CA ASP A 58 -28.03 11.61 -39.33
C ASP A 58 -27.68 11.32 -37.86
N ALA A 59 -28.48 10.48 -37.17
CA ALA A 59 -28.22 10.12 -35.78
C ALA A 59 -27.07 9.11 -35.59
N LEU A 60 -26.66 8.38 -36.63
CA LEU A 60 -25.61 7.35 -36.53
C LEU A 60 -24.23 7.90 -36.14
N PRO A 61 -23.69 8.96 -36.78
CA PRO A 61 -22.41 9.54 -36.35
C PRO A 61 -22.47 10.08 -34.93
N PHE A 62 -23.60 10.66 -34.50
CA PHE A 62 -23.79 11.14 -33.13
C PHE A 62 -23.79 9.99 -32.11
N MET A 63 -24.50 8.90 -32.39
CA MET A 63 -24.56 7.71 -31.53
C MET A 63 -23.20 7.00 -31.43
N TRP A 64 -22.45 6.95 -32.53
CA TRP A 64 -21.09 6.42 -32.53
C TRP A 64 -20.14 7.27 -31.67
N LEU A 65 -20.23 8.60 -31.78
CA LEU A 65 -19.44 9.52 -30.97
C LEU A 65 -19.78 9.41 -29.48
N LEU A 66 -21.07 9.28 -29.14
CA LEU A 66 -21.54 9.05 -27.78
C LEU A 66 -20.99 7.74 -27.19
N SER A 67 -20.97 6.67 -27.99
CA SER A 67 -20.39 5.38 -27.61
C SER A 67 -18.90 5.50 -27.28
N VAL A 68 -18.11 6.14 -28.14
CA VAL A 68 -16.68 6.36 -27.90
C VAL A 68 -16.43 7.20 -26.64
N ALA A 69 -17.22 8.25 -26.43
CA ALA A 69 -17.14 9.10 -25.25
C ALA A 69 -17.42 8.31 -23.95
N LEU A 70 -18.46 7.47 -23.94
CA LEU A 70 -18.80 6.62 -22.80
C LEU A 70 -17.68 5.64 -22.46
N VAL A 71 -17.09 4.98 -23.46
CA VAL A 71 -15.96 4.06 -23.25
C VAL A 71 -14.76 4.79 -22.63
N LYS A 72 -14.44 6.00 -23.11
CA LYS A 72 -13.33 6.81 -22.58
C LYS A 72 -13.55 7.22 -21.12
N ILE A 73 -14.75 7.66 -20.77
CA ILE A 73 -15.10 8.04 -19.39
C ILE A 73 -14.94 6.84 -18.44
N ILE A 74 -15.36 5.65 -18.87
CA ILE A 74 -15.25 4.44 -18.06
C ILE A 74 -13.79 4.01 -17.93
N ASP A 75 -13.00 4.02 -19.00
CA ASP A 75 -11.58 3.69 -18.95
C ASP A 75 -10.82 4.61 -17.99
N ILE A 76 -11.12 5.93 -18.01
CA ILE A 76 -10.54 6.89 -17.07
C ILE A 76 -10.92 6.57 -15.62
N ARG A 77 -12.20 6.28 -15.33
CA ARG A 77 -12.62 5.92 -13.97
C ARG A 77 -11.97 4.63 -13.49
N THR A 78 -11.91 3.60 -14.34
CA THR A 78 -11.31 2.32 -13.99
C THR A 78 -9.82 2.47 -13.68
N LYS A 79 -9.10 3.27 -14.48
CA LYS A 79 -7.69 3.59 -14.23
C LYS A 79 -7.49 4.34 -12.91
N LEU A 80 -8.36 5.30 -12.59
CA LEU A 80 -8.33 6.01 -11.31
C LEU A 80 -8.55 5.05 -10.14
N TYR A 81 -9.59 4.22 -10.18
CA TYR A 81 -9.85 3.24 -9.12
C TYR A 81 -8.70 2.24 -8.93
N GLN A 82 -8.11 1.75 -10.02
CA GLN A 82 -6.95 0.86 -9.93
C GLN A 82 -5.73 1.56 -9.31
N SER A 83 -5.50 2.82 -9.67
CA SER A 83 -4.41 3.61 -9.09
C SER A 83 -4.63 3.89 -7.61
N GLU A 84 -5.86 4.21 -7.19
CA GLU A 84 -6.21 4.43 -5.78
C GLU A 84 -6.07 3.13 -4.98
N GLU A 85 -6.52 2.00 -5.52
CA GLU A 85 -6.41 0.70 -4.85
C GLU A 85 -4.94 0.28 -4.69
N GLN A 86 -4.11 0.50 -5.72
CA GLN A 86 -2.67 0.23 -5.64
C GLN A 86 -1.97 1.13 -4.62
N ARG A 87 -2.31 2.43 -4.59
CA ARG A 87 -1.80 3.36 -3.58
C ARG A 87 -2.16 2.91 -2.17
N LEU A 88 -3.41 2.55 -1.96
CA LEU A 88 -3.90 2.15 -0.64
C LEU A 88 -3.30 0.82 -0.18
N LYS A 89 -3.01 -0.11 -1.10
CA LYS A 89 -2.24 -1.33 -0.78
C LYS A 89 -0.79 -1.00 -0.40
N ALA A 90 -0.13 -0.14 -1.17
CA ALA A 90 1.24 0.29 -0.88
C ALA A 90 1.35 1.02 0.47
N GLU A 91 0.38 1.87 0.80
CA GLU A 91 0.30 2.56 2.09
C GLU A 91 0.15 1.56 3.25
N ARG A 92 -0.74 0.57 3.14
CA ARG A 92 -0.89 -0.47 4.15
C ARG A 92 0.37 -1.32 4.31
N GLU A 93 1.03 -1.68 3.21
CA GLU A 93 2.28 -2.44 3.26
C GLU A 93 3.39 -1.63 3.95
N ALA A 94 3.48 -0.34 3.65
CA ALA A 94 4.41 0.57 4.32
C ALA A 94 4.13 0.69 5.83
N GLU A 95 2.86 0.87 6.22
CA GLU A 95 2.44 0.94 7.62
C GLU A 95 2.79 -0.35 8.38
N LEU A 96 2.52 -1.52 7.79
CA LEU A 96 2.87 -2.81 8.38
C LEU A 96 4.39 -2.96 8.60
N ILE A 97 5.19 -2.56 7.61
CA ILE A 97 6.65 -2.58 7.74
C ILE A 97 7.11 -1.62 8.84
N GLN A 98 6.50 -0.43 8.93
CA GLN A 98 6.82 0.55 9.96
C GLN A 98 6.52 0.02 11.37
N VAL A 99 5.35 -0.60 11.58
CA VAL A 99 4.97 -1.21 12.87
C VAL A 99 5.92 -2.35 13.24
N GLN A 100 6.30 -3.19 12.27
CA GLN A 100 7.28 -4.25 12.51
C GLN A 100 8.65 -3.69 12.91
N LEU A 101 9.11 -2.64 12.25
CA LEU A 101 10.38 -1.97 12.58
C LEU A 101 10.33 -1.35 13.99
N GLN A 102 9.26 -0.65 14.33
CA GLN A 102 9.08 -0.06 15.66
C GLN A 102 9.06 -1.14 16.75
N THR A 103 8.27 -2.20 16.55
CA THR A 103 8.20 -3.33 17.48
C THR A 103 9.58 -3.96 17.69
N LEU A 104 10.31 -4.16 16.60
CA LEU A 104 11.63 -4.77 16.64
C LEU A 104 12.67 -3.87 17.32
N GLN A 105 12.54 -2.55 17.18
CA GLN A 105 13.35 -1.56 17.89
C GLN A 105 13.04 -1.56 19.39
N GLU A 106 11.76 -1.64 19.77
CA GLU A 106 11.33 -1.72 21.17
C GLU A 106 11.84 -3.02 21.82
N VAL A 107 11.67 -4.17 21.15
CA VAL A 107 12.20 -5.46 21.61
C VAL A 107 13.72 -5.40 21.73
N SER A 108 14.44 -4.81 20.77
CA SER A 108 15.90 -4.68 20.83
C SER A 108 16.34 -3.82 22.01
N ARG A 109 15.67 -2.69 22.28
CA ARG A 109 15.96 -1.85 23.45
C ARG A 109 15.67 -2.57 24.76
N GLY A 110 14.55 -3.29 24.82
CA GLY A 110 14.20 -4.12 25.97
C GLY A 110 15.28 -5.17 26.23
N LEU A 111 15.67 -5.93 25.21
CA LEU A 111 16.76 -6.91 25.31
C LEU A 111 18.07 -6.27 25.76
N GLN A 112 18.42 -5.10 25.21
CA GLN A 112 19.63 -4.40 25.61
C GLN A 112 19.63 -4.06 27.11
N HIS A 113 18.53 -3.50 27.61
CA HIS A 113 18.38 -3.17 29.03
C HIS A 113 18.40 -4.42 29.92
N HIS A 114 17.64 -5.45 29.53
CA HIS A 114 17.54 -6.71 30.28
C HIS A 114 18.84 -7.53 30.29
N ILE A 115 19.70 -7.39 29.29
CA ILE A 115 21.02 -8.04 29.24
C ILE A 115 22.08 -7.18 29.94
N ASN A 116 22.05 -5.86 29.80
CA ASN A 116 23.03 -4.97 30.43
C ASN A 116 22.94 -4.99 31.96
N ASN A 117 21.74 -5.07 32.53
CA ASN A 117 21.58 -5.12 33.99
C ASN A 117 22.30 -6.30 34.65
N PRO A 118 22.07 -7.57 34.25
CA PRO A 118 22.81 -8.70 34.83
C PRO A 118 24.31 -8.64 34.51
N LEU A 119 24.73 -8.17 33.33
CA LEU A 119 26.16 -7.98 33.04
C LEU A 119 26.80 -6.97 33.99
N ALA A 120 26.11 -5.88 34.32
CA ALA A 120 26.59 -4.89 35.29
C ALA A 120 26.73 -5.49 36.71
N VAL A 121 25.78 -6.33 37.13
CA VAL A 121 25.87 -7.07 38.40
C VAL A 121 27.06 -8.03 38.39
N VAL A 122 27.30 -8.76 37.30
CA VAL A 122 28.46 -9.65 37.17
C VAL A 122 29.77 -8.85 37.23
N LYS A 123 29.88 -7.72 36.52
CA LYS A 123 31.03 -6.82 36.62
C LYS A 123 31.28 -6.34 38.05
N LEU A 124 30.21 -5.95 38.75
CA LEU A 124 30.31 -5.49 40.14
C LEU A 124 30.76 -6.60 41.09
N ALA A 125 30.35 -7.86 40.83
CA ALA A 125 30.71 -9.01 41.63
C ALA A 125 32.15 -9.53 41.40
N ILE A 126 32.74 -9.24 40.23
CA ILE A 126 34.11 -9.66 39.90
C ILE A 126 35.14 -8.98 40.81
N GLU A 127 34.99 -7.69 41.11
CA GLU A 127 35.97 -6.93 41.91
C GLU A 127 36.14 -7.46 43.35
N PRO A 128 35.06 -7.68 44.13
CA PRO A 128 35.15 -8.35 45.44
C PRO A 128 35.74 -9.76 45.34
N ALA A 129 35.28 -10.57 44.37
CA ALA A 129 35.77 -11.92 44.17
C ALA A 129 37.28 -11.94 43.84
N ARG A 130 37.77 -10.94 43.10
CA ARG A 130 39.20 -10.79 42.78
C ARG A 130 40.04 -10.44 44.01
N ARG A 131 39.49 -9.64 44.94
CA ARG A 131 40.14 -9.30 46.21
C ARG A 131 40.25 -10.51 47.13
N GLU A 132 39.21 -11.35 47.18
CA GLU A 132 39.21 -12.59 47.96
C GLU A 132 40.11 -13.66 47.33
N ALA A 133 40.25 -13.68 46.00
CA ALA A 133 41.08 -14.61 45.25
C ALA A 133 42.57 -14.24 45.18
N ARG A 134 43.07 -13.28 46.00
CA ARG A 134 44.45 -12.76 45.92
C ARG A 134 45.54 -13.84 45.98
N ASP A 135 45.29 -14.90 46.75
CA ASP A 135 46.26 -15.98 46.97
C ASP A 135 46.07 -17.15 45.99
N ASN A 136 45.03 -17.13 45.14
CA ASN A 136 44.73 -18.18 44.18
C ASN A 136 44.84 -17.69 42.74
N GLY A 137 46.05 -17.81 42.17
CA GLY A 137 46.33 -17.38 40.79
C GLY A 137 45.49 -18.08 39.71
N LYS A 138 44.94 -19.28 39.97
CA LYS A 138 44.04 -19.96 39.02
C LYS A 138 42.65 -19.31 39.02
N LEU A 139 42.15 -18.92 40.19
CA LEU A 139 40.86 -18.26 40.34
C LEU A 139 40.89 -16.83 39.77
N GLN A 140 41.99 -16.11 39.92
CA GLN A 140 42.17 -14.81 39.26
C GLN A 140 42.08 -14.91 37.74
N LYS A 141 42.78 -15.87 37.12
CA LYS A 141 42.69 -16.10 35.68
C LYS A 141 41.27 -16.43 35.22
N GLN A 142 40.50 -17.17 36.01
CA GLN A 142 39.10 -17.45 35.70
C GLN A 142 38.23 -16.19 35.78
N LEU A 143 38.45 -15.34 36.78
CA LEU A 143 37.77 -14.04 36.90
C LEU A 143 38.10 -13.11 35.73
N ASP A 144 39.36 -13.06 35.29
CA ASP A 144 39.79 -12.29 34.12
C ASP A 144 39.07 -12.77 32.83
N ILE A 145 38.92 -14.09 32.66
CA ILE A 145 38.17 -14.67 31.51
C ILE A 145 36.68 -14.29 31.56
N VAL A 146 36.08 -14.29 32.76
CA VAL A 146 34.66 -13.89 32.92
C VAL A 146 34.50 -12.40 32.61
N GLU A 147 35.41 -11.55 33.09
CA GLU A 147 35.41 -10.12 32.78
C GLU A 147 35.54 -9.87 31.27
N GLU A 148 36.48 -10.54 30.61
CA GLU A 148 36.68 -10.45 29.16
C GLU A 148 35.42 -10.90 28.39
N SER A 149 34.80 -11.99 28.82
CA SER A 149 33.57 -12.52 28.20
C SER A 149 32.39 -11.55 28.35
N VAL A 150 32.23 -10.96 29.53
CA VAL A 150 31.20 -9.96 29.82
C VAL A 150 31.43 -8.68 28.98
N ASN A 151 32.68 -8.26 28.80
CA ASN A 151 33.01 -7.13 27.94
C ASN A 151 32.73 -7.44 26.46
N LYS A 152 33.08 -8.63 25.97
CA LYS A 152 32.76 -9.06 24.59
C LYS A 152 31.25 -9.08 24.34
N ILE A 153 30.45 -9.60 25.26
CA ILE A 153 28.99 -9.62 25.14
C ILE A 153 28.44 -8.18 25.12
N SER A 154 28.93 -7.31 26.01
CA SER A 154 28.53 -5.90 26.04
C SER A 154 28.83 -5.18 24.72
N SER A 155 30.02 -5.38 24.15
CA SER A 155 30.40 -4.76 22.87
C SER A 155 29.58 -5.31 21.69
N ALA A 156 29.36 -6.62 21.62
CA ALA A 156 28.54 -7.23 20.57
C ALA A 156 27.09 -6.74 20.61
N LEU A 157 26.53 -6.52 21.80
CA LEU A 157 25.19 -5.99 21.99
C LEU A 157 25.09 -4.52 21.55
N GLU A 158 26.11 -3.71 21.85
CA GLU A 158 26.16 -2.31 21.42
C GLU A 158 26.29 -2.18 19.89
N GLU A 159 27.12 -3.03 19.26
CA GLU A 159 27.27 -3.10 17.81
C GLU A 159 25.98 -3.54 17.12
N PHE A 160 25.27 -4.54 17.67
CA PHE A 160 23.98 -4.97 17.17
C PHE A 160 22.93 -3.85 17.19
N THR A 161 22.88 -3.06 18.27
CA THR A 161 21.96 -1.91 18.36
C THR A 161 22.34 -0.81 17.34
N LYS A 162 23.62 -0.46 17.22
CA LYS A 162 24.10 0.58 16.28
C LYS A 162 23.85 0.20 14.81
N ALA A 163 24.11 -1.06 14.45
CA ALA A 163 23.86 -1.55 13.10
C ALA A 163 22.36 -1.45 12.73
N ARG A 164 21.46 -1.69 13.69
CA ARG A 164 20.01 -1.55 13.48
C ARG A 164 19.55 -0.09 13.35
N GLU A 165 20.09 0.80 14.17
CA GLU A 165 19.75 2.23 14.09
C GLU A 165 20.11 2.83 12.73
N TYR A 166 21.23 2.37 12.14
CA TYR A 166 21.62 2.75 10.78
C TYR A 166 20.65 2.24 9.71
N VAL A 167 20.19 0.99 9.81
CA VAL A 167 19.19 0.42 8.88
C VAL A 167 17.89 1.22 8.92
N VAL A 168 17.38 1.53 10.12
CA VAL A 168 16.15 2.31 10.29
C VAL A 168 16.30 3.73 9.73
N LYS A 169 17.44 4.39 9.94
CA LYS A 169 17.71 5.74 9.44
C LYS A 169 17.91 5.79 7.92
N SER A 170 18.50 4.73 7.35
CA SER A 170 18.75 4.62 5.89
C SER A 170 17.50 4.32 5.07
N MET A 171 16.43 3.80 5.68
CA MET A 171 15.16 3.55 4.99
C MET A 171 14.36 4.82 4.68
N GLY A 172 14.73 5.97 5.27
CA GLY A 172 14.09 7.27 5.01
C GLY A 172 12.57 7.29 5.32
N PRO A 173 11.92 8.46 5.29
CA PRO A 173 10.46 8.49 5.30
C PRO A 173 9.97 7.86 4.00
N ILE A 174 9.32 6.70 4.09
CA ILE A 174 8.59 6.10 2.97
C ILE A 174 7.37 6.98 2.75
N VAL A 175 7.51 7.90 1.77
CA VAL A 175 6.48 8.75 1.17
C VAL A 175 5.32 9.15 2.10
N GLY A 176 5.46 10.27 2.80
CA GLY A 176 4.33 10.93 3.48
C GLY A 176 4.64 11.51 4.85
N ASP A 177 5.67 11.03 5.54
CA ASP A 177 6.03 11.56 6.85
C ASP A 177 6.75 12.90 6.72
N ILE A 178 6.04 13.96 7.10
CA ILE A 178 6.59 15.29 7.35
C ILE A 178 7.64 15.11 8.45
N PRO A 179 8.90 15.55 8.26
CA PRO A 179 9.88 15.45 9.31
C PRO A 179 9.37 16.25 10.51
N GLN A 180 9.15 15.58 11.64
CA GLN A 180 8.99 16.28 12.90
C GLN A 180 10.32 16.96 13.19
N THR A 181 10.43 18.22 12.79
CA THR A 181 11.44 19.14 13.29
C THR A 181 11.24 19.19 14.79
N SER A 182 12.07 18.43 15.50
CA SER A 182 12.29 18.59 16.93
C SER A 182 12.83 20.01 17.12
N GLY A 183 11.93 20.96 17.37
CA GLY A 183 12.22 22.32 17.76
C GLY A 183 12.86 22.33 19.13
N GLY A 184 14.16 22.01 19.18
CA GLY A 184 15.03 22.37 20.27
C GLY A 184 15.46 23.83 20.08
N GLU A 185 14.57 24.77 20.41
CA GLU A 185 14.98 26.15 20.60
C GLU A 185 15.59 26.27 21.99
N ASN A 186 16.89 25.99 22.00
CA ASN A 186 17.80 26.26 23.08
C ASN A 186 18.03 27.78 23.13
N ASN A 187 17.34 28.49 24.01
CA ASN A 187 17.73 29.83 24.43
C ASN A 187 17.91 29.81 25.94
N GLY A 188 19.15 29.59 26.35
CA GLY A 188 19.65 29.97 27.66
C GLY A 188 20.65 31.12 27.50
N VAL A 189 20.60 32.01 28.49
CA VAL A 189 21.63 32.99 28.92
C VAL A 189 21.64 34.26 28.05
N ASP A 190 21.40 35.47 28.55
CA ASP A 190 21.73 36.08 29.86
C ASP A 190 20.54 36.54 30.72
#